data_AF-A0AAE9IX79-F1
#
_entry.id   AF-A0AAE9IX79-F1
#
_cell.length_a   1.000
_cell.length_b   1.000
_cell.length_c   1.000
_cell.angle_alpha   90.00
_cell.angle_beta   90.00
_cell.angle_gamma   90.00
#
_symmetry.space_group_name_H-M   'P 1'
#
loop_
_entity.id
_entity.type
_entity.pdbx_description
1 polymer ?
#
loop_
_entity_poly.entity_id
_entity_poly.type
_entity_poly.pdbx_seq_one_letter_code
_entity_poly.pdbx_strand_id
1 'polypeptide(L)'
;MRPVVGAGDVTKLATLFDDEFKFWMCNGKTEGRAAVIEVIGKSPIAVSLNLVSSRFQSREHIYLTVDISAGFIGTWRTVFLLDLTKNVLIGGKLLTC
;
A
#
# COMPACT_ATOMS: atom_id res chain seq x y z
N MET A 1 -3.39 -15.01 11.90
CA MET A 1 -3.07 -14.01 10.85
C MET A 1 -1.57 -13.75 10.94
N ARG A 2 -0.81 -14.03 9.88
CA ARG A 2 0.65 -13.78 9.87
C ARG A 2 0.86 -12.31 9.45
N PRO A 3 1.67 -11.52 10.18
CA PRO A 3 2.05 -10.20 9.71
C PRO A 3 2.85 -10.38 8.42
N VAL A 4 2.31 -9.86 7.30
CA VAL A 4 2.98 -9.90 5.99
C VAL A 4 4.22 -9.01 5.97
N VAL A 5 4.31 -8.05 6.91
CA VAL A 5 5.48 -7.19 7.10
C VAL A 5 6.00 -7.39 8.52
N GLY A 6 6.77 -8.44 8.73
CA GLY A 6 7.71 -8.47 9.85
C GLY A 6 8.76 -7.38 9.59
N ALA A 7 9.06 -6.57 10.60
CA ALA A 7 10.13 -5.56 10.51
C ALA A 7 11.40 -6.21 9.95
N GLY A 8 11.87 -5.77 8.77
CA GLY A 8 13.19 -6.15 8.29
C GLY A 8 13.39 -6.32 6.79
N ASP A 9 12.35 -6.57 5.99
CA ASP A 9 12.57 -6.89 4.55
C ASP A 9 12.08 -5.75 3.63
N VAL A 10 12.60 -4.55 3.88
CA VAL A 10 12.41 -3.34 3.06
C VAL A 10 12.66 -3.65 1.58
N THR A 11 13.63 -4.51 1.28
CA THR A 11 13.95 -4.98 -0.06
C THR A 11 12.81 -5.78 -0.69
N LYS A 12 12.18 -6.71 0.06
CA LYS A 12 11.01 -7.45 -0.44
C LYS A 12 9.80 -6.53 -0.57
N LEU A 13 9.61 -5.61 0.36
CA LEU A 13 8.56 -4.60 0.27
C LEU A 13 8.72 -3.78 -1.03
N ALA A 14 9.95 -3.39 -1.35
CA ALA A 14 10.27 -2.63 -2.56
C ALA A 14 9.92 -3.38 -3.85
N THR A 15 10.05 -4.71 -3.88
CA THR A 15 9.69 -5.53 -5.06
C THR A 15 8.19 -5.57 -5.34
N LEU A 16 7.35 -5.18 -4.39
CA LEU A 16 5.90 -5.15 -4.56
C LEU A 16 5.40 -3.88 -5.27
N PHE A 17 6.25 -2.87 -5.44
CA PHE A 17 5.88 -1.59 -6.05
C PHE A 17 6.63 -1.40 -7.37
N ASP A 18 5.90 -0.97 -8.41
CA ASP A 18 6.52 -0.52 -9.66
C ASP A 18 7.40 0.72 -9.41
N ASP A 19 8.46 0.90 -10.19
CA ASP A 19 9.39 2.02 -10.02
C ASP A 19 8.69 3.38 -10.19
N GLU A 20 7.64 3.45 -11.00
CA GLU A 20 6.83 4.67 -11.21
C GLU A 20 5.65 4.79 -10.24
N PHE A 21 5.58 3.95 -9.21
CA PHE A 21 4.48 3.94 -8.25
C PHE A 21 4.28 5.31 -7.59
N LYS A 22 3.02 5.75 -7.57
CA LYS A 22 2.57 6.99 -6.97
C LYS A 22 1.44 6.75 -5.98
N PHE A 23 1.57 7.33 -4.80
CA PHE A 23 0.58 7.28 -3.73
C PHE A 23 -0.05 8.65 -3.50
N TRP A 24 -1.36 8.75 -3.70
CA TRP A 24 -2.10 10.00 -3.61
C TRP A 24 -2.65 10.19 -2.20
N MET A 25 -2.23 11.27 -1.55
CA MET A 25 -2.69 11.66 -0.23
C MET A 25 -3.82 12.69 -0.29
N CYS A 26 -4.51 12.82 0.83
CA CYS A 26 -5.63 13.74 1.05
C CYS A 26 -5.36 15.21 0.75
N ASN A 27 -4.12 15.64 0.95
CA ASN A 27 -3.69 17.03 0.75
C ASN A 27 -3.32 17.34 -0.71
N GLY A 28 -3.68 16.45 -1.66
CA GLY A 28 -3.29 16.57 -3.07
C GLY A 28 -1.80 16.30 -3.31
N LYS A 29 -1.04 15.92 -2.27
CA LYS A 29 0.35 15.49 -2.43
C LYS A 29 0.40 14.06 -2.97
N THR A 30 1.42 13.82 -3.77
CA THR A 30 1.72 12.48 -4.28
C THR A 30 3.07 12.08 -3.73
N GLU A 31 3.13 10.94 -3.05
CA GLU A 31 4.39 10.33 -2.61
C GLU A 31 4.84 9.26 -3.60
N GLY A 32 6.14 9.22 -3.87
CA GLY A 32 6.73 8.17 -4.70
C GLY A 32 6.97 6.87 -3.92
N ARG A 33 7.34 5.82 -4.65
CA ARG A 33 7.74 4.51 -4.11
C ARG A 33 8.68 4.60 -2.90
N ALA A 34 9.76 5.37 -2.99
CA ALA A 34 10.77 5.46 -1.94
C ALA A 34 10.20 5.99 -0.61
N ALA A 35 9.37 7.04 -0.66
CA ALA A 35 8.74 7.62 0.52
C ALA A 35 7.76 6.64 1.17
N VAL A 36 6.96 5.92 0.39
CA VAL A 36 6.02 4.91 0.92
C VAL A 36 6.76 3.74 1.56
N ILE A 37 7.82 3.25 0.92
CA ILE A 37 8.66 2.18 1.48
C ILE A 37 9.33 2.65 2.76
N GLU A 38 9.81 3.90 2.82
CA GLU A 38 10.44 4.46 4.01
C GLU A 38 9.46 4.55 5.17
N VAL A 39 8.24 5.04 4.94
CA VAL A 39 7.19 5.14 5.96
C VAL A 39 6.82 3.76 6.50
N ILE A 40 6.62 2.77 5.63
CA ILE A 40 6.26 1.41 6.04
C ILE A 40 7.44 0.69 6.71
N GLY A 41 8.64 0.83 6.14
CA GLY A 41 9.84 0.10 6.56
C GLY A 41 10.50 0.66 7.82
N LYS A 42 10.35 1.97 8.10
CA LYS A 42 10.89 2.62 9.31
C LYS A 42 9.85 2.84 10.40
N SER A 43 8.58 2.49 10.18
CA SER A 43 7.55 2.68 11.20
C SER A 43 7.90 1.86 12.45
N PRO A 44 8.14 2.51 13.61
CA PRO A 44 8.34 1.82 14.89
C PRO A 44 7.03 1.20 15.41
N ILE A 45 5.91 1.51 14.75
CA ILE A 45 4.57 1.07 15.11
C ILE A 45 4.20 -0.11 14.21
N ALA A 46 3.74 -1.19 14.85
CA ALA A 46 3.18 -2.33 14.12
C ALA A 46 1.98 -1.88 13.29
N VAL A 47 2.12 -1.98 11.97
CA VAL A 47 1.04 -1.68 11.02
C VAL A 47 0.33 -2.98 10.69
N SER A 48 -0.99 -2.99 10.89
CA SER A 48 -1.87 -4.08 10.44
C SER A 48 -2.49 -3.71 9.10
N LEU A 49 -2.47 -4.66 8.16
CA LEU A 49 -3.05 -4.52 6.83
C LEU A 49 -4.21 -5.50 6.70
N ASN A 50 -5.42 -4.99 6.54
CA ASN A 50 -6.63 -5.78 6.35
C ASN A 50 -7.18 -5.55 4.94
N LEU A 51 -7.19 -6.60 4.11
CA LEU A 51 -7.84 -6.54 2.81
C LEU A 51 -9.37 -6.47 3.02
N VAL A 52 -9.99 -5.37 2.60
CA VAL A 52 -11.43 -5.14 2.69
C VAL A 52 -12.15 -5.72 1.49
N SER A 53 -11.64 -5.41 0.30
CA SER A 53 -12.23 -5.87 -0.96
C SER A 53 -11.21 -5.89 -2.08
N SER A 54 -11.50 -6.68 -3.09
CA SER A 54 -10.79 -6.64 -4.37
C SER A 54 -11.82 -6.56 -5.49
N ARG A 55 -11.51 -5.78 -6.53
CA ARG A 55 -12.35 -5.64 -7.71
C ARG A 55 -11.49 -5.56 -8.96
N PHE A 56 -11.78 -6.40 -9.94
CA PHE A 56 -11.17 -6.27 -11.27
C PHE A 56 -11.58 -4.95 -11.91
N GLN A 57 -10.59 -4.14 -12.27
CA GLN A 57 -10.78 -3.01 -13.18
C GLN A 57 -10.75 -3.48 -14.63
N SER A 58 -9.85 -4.42 -14.94
CA SER A 58 -9.69 -5.05 -16.25
C SER A 58 -9.15 -6.47 -16.06
N ARG A 59 -8.87 -7.19 -17.17
CA ARG A 59 -8.25 -8.53 -17.12
C ARG A 59 -6.88 -8.52 -16.45
N GLU A 60 -6.19 -7.38 -16.50
CA GLU A 60 -4.81 -7.22 -16.08
C GLU A 60 -4.68 -6.40 -14.79
N HIS A 61 -5.76 -5.76 -14.34
CA HIS A 61 -5.71 -4.81 -13.24
C HIS A 61 -6.78 -5.08 -12.17
N ILE A 62 -6.35 -5.08 -10.90
CA ILE A 62 -7.21 -5.23 -9.73
C ILE A 62 -7.10 -4.01 -8.83
N TYR A 63 -8.23 -3.42 -8.47
CA TYR A 63 -8.32 -2.52 -7.34
C TYR A 63 -8.41 -3.31 -6.04
N LEU A 64 -7.47 -3.07 -5.13
CA LEU A 64 -7.42 -3.64 -3.80
C LEU A 64 -7.76 -2.56 -2.79
N THR A 65 -8.85 -2.72 -2.04
CA THR A 65 -9.17 -1.84 -0.92
C THR A 65 -8.59 -2.45 0.34
N VAL A 66 -7.68 -1.73 1.00
CA VAL A 66 -6.96 -2.18 2.19
C VAL A 66 -7.14 -1.16 3.30
N ASP A 67 -7.57 -1.64 4.47
CA ASP A 67 -7.57 -0.87 5.70
C ASP A 67 -6.20 -1.04 6.37
N ILE A 68 -5.54 0.09 6.58
CA ILE A 68 -4.23 0.17 7.23
C ILE A 68 -4.48 0.71 8.64
N SER A 69 -4.21 -0.12 9.64
CA SER A 69 -4.35 0.23 11.05
C SER A 69 -2.97 0.35 11.69
N ALA A 70 -2.61 1.53 12.18
CA ALA A 70 -1.34 1.75 12.87
C ALA A 70 -1.60 2.19 14.32
N GLY A 71 -1.78 1.21 15.22
CA GLY A 71 -1.92 1.43 16.66
C GLY A 71 -2.74 2.68 17.03
N PHE A 72 -2.11 3.60 17.76
CA PHE A 72 -2.72 4.85 18.26
C PHE A 72 -3.01 5.91 17.19
N ILE A 73 -2.45 5.77 15.98
CA ILE A 73 -2.66 6.73 14.86
C ILE A 73 -4.05 6.53 14.23
N GLY A 74 -4.64 5.36 14.42
CA GLY A 74 -5.97 5.02 13.90
C GLY A 74 -5.90 4.09 12.68
N THR A 75 -7.03 4.00 11.99
CA THR A 75 -7.19 3.17 10.79
C THR A 75 -7.63 4.05 9.63
N TRP A 76 -6.94 3.93 8.50
CA TRP A 76 -7.31 4.61 7.27
C TRP A 76 -7.49 3.61 6.13
N ARG A 77 -8.43 3.92 5.24
CA ARG A 77 -8.74 3.09 4.09
C ARG A 77 -7.97 3.57 2.88
N THR A 78 -7.33 2.64 2.19
CA THR A 78 -6.55 2.90 0.99
C THR A 78 -7.03 2.02 -0.15
N VAL A 79 -6.84 2.50 -1.37
CA VAL A 79 -7.01 1.67 -2.58
C VAL A 79 -5.68 1.61 -3.29
N PHE A 80 -5.25 0.39 -3.58
CA PHE A 80 -4.11 0.11 -4.44
C PHE A 80 -4.59 -0.43 -5.77
N LEU A 81 -3.81 -0.17 -6.82
CA LEU A 81 -3.98 -0.76 -8.13
C LEU A 81 -2.85 -1.77 -8.35
N LEU A 82 -3.22 -3.04 -8.44
CA LEU A 82 -2.33 -4.16 -8.73
C LEU A 82 -2.40 -4.46 -10.23
N ASP A 83 -1.24 -4.50 -10.87
CA ASP A 83 -1.05 -5.03 -12.21
C ASP A 83 -0.66 -6.52 -12.11
N LEU A 84 -1.49 -7.40 -12.68
CA LEU A 84 -1.32 -8.84 -12.66
C LEU A 84 -0.27 -9.36 -13.65
N THR A 85 0.06 -8.58 -14.69
CA THR A 85 1.07 -8.97 -15.68
C THR A 85 2.47 -8.94 -15.07
N LYS A 86 2.71 -7.95 -14.21
CA LYS A 86 3.96 -7.74 -13.49
C LYS A 86 3.90 -8.22 -12.03
N ASN A 87 2.70 -8.46 -11.49
CA ASN A 87 2.43 -8.71 -10.07
C ASN A 87 2.98 -7.61 -9.15
N VAL A 88 2.83 -6.34 -9.55
CA VAL A 88 3.28 -5.17 -8.79
C VAL A 88 2.16 -4.14 -8.61
N LEU A 89 2.25 -3.37 -7.54
CA LEU A 89 1.40 -2.21 -7.29
C LEU A 89 1.90 -1.04 -8.15
N ILE A 90 1.03 -0.53 -9.02
CA ILE A 90 1.34 0.59 -9.93
C ILE A 90 0.82 1.93 -9.41
N GLY A 91 -0.12 1.91 -8.46
CA GLY A 91 -0.60 3.14 -7.83
C GLY A 91 -1.38 2.89 -6.56
N GLY A 92 -1.52 3.94 -5.75
CA GLY A 92 -2.33 3.91 -4.55
C GLY A 92 -2.96 5.26 -4.23
N LYS A 93 -4.05 5.25 -3.49
CA LYS A 93 -4.68 6.46 -2.97
C LYS A 93 -5.32 6.22 -1.61
N LEU A 94 -5.29 7.23 -0.76
CA LEU A 94 -6.13 7.26 0.43
C LEU A 94 -7.60 7.50 0.02
N LEU A 95 -8.53 6.69 0.53
CA LEU A 95 -9.97 6.87 0.27
C LEU A 95 -10.62 7.82 1.27
N THR A 96 -10.18 7.79 2.53
CA THR A 96 -10.77 8.57 3.60
C THR A 96 -9.79 9.58 4.15
N CYS A 97 -10.11 10.84 3.89
CA CYS A 97 -9.70 12.03 4.59
C CYS A 97 -10.93 12.47 5.41
#